data_AF-A0A6G0JQA3-F1
#
_entry.id   AF-A0A6G0JQA3-F1
#
_cell.length_a   1.000
_cell.length_b   1.000
_cell.length_c   1.000
_cell.angle_alpha   90.00
_cell.angle_beta   90.00
_cell.angle_gamma   90.00
#
_symmetry.space_group_name_H-M   'P 1'
#
loop_
_entity.id
_entity.type
_entity.pdbx_description
1 polymer ?
#
loop_
_entity_poly.entity_id
_entity_poly.type
_entity_poly.pdbx_seq_one_letter_code
_entity_poly.pdbx_strand_id
1 'polypeptide(L)'
;MLANPNFKTWARFVAKADKQNPDRAMIAILTARYEEKELAAMLQAAKSVKGTKKIASKLQKAQFKMWWDKKIRPGAVIGDIFGAGPGTSRGTSARDVWRAYKKFLKDNKLSFGYKV
;
A
#
# COMPACT_ATOMS: atom_id res chain seq x y z
N MET A 1 -15.40 0.93 -2.76
CA MET A 1 -14.76 -0.22 -2.07
C MET A 1 -14.46 0.02 -0.59
N LEU A 2 -13.58 0.95 -0.18
CA LEU A 2 -13.20 1.12 1.24
C LEU A 2 -14.28 1.78 2.13
N ALA A 3 -15.21 2.52 1.52
CA ALA A 3 -16.35 3.11 2.23
C ALA A 3 -17.54 2.15 2.37
N ASN A 4 -17.50 0.97 1.73
CA ASN A 4 -18.60 0.00 1.76
C ASN A 4 -18.81 -0.55 3.19
N PRO A 5 -20.05 -0.55 3.72
CA PRO A 5 -20.37 -1.14 5.03
C PRO A 5 -19.85 -2.58 5.21
N ASN A 6 -19.91 -3.41 4.17
CA ASN A 6 -19.42 -4.79 4.19
C ASN A 6 -17.90 -4.85 4.41
N PHE A 7 -17.15 -3.92 3.81
CA PHE A 7 -15.71 -3.79 4.05
C PHE A 7 -15.43 -3.39 5.50
N LYS A 8 -16.20 -2.46 6.07
CA LYS A 8 -16.05 -2.06 7.48
C LYS A 8 -16.35 -3.19 8.45
N THR A 9 -17.31 -4.06 8.13
CA THR A 9 -17.66 -5.23 8.94
C THR A 9 -16.57 -6.30 8.86
N TRP A 10 -16.10 -6.62 7.65
CA TRP A 10 -14.98 -7.54 7.46
C TRP A 10 -13.68 -7.03 8.13
N ALA A 11 -13.36 -5.74 8.00
CA ALA A 11 -12.19 -5.13 8.64
C ALA A 11 -12.24 -5.27 10.17
N ARG A 12 -13.42 -5.06 10.78
CA ARG A 12 -13.63 -5.28 12.21
C ARG A 12 -13.45 -6.75 12.60
N PHE A 13 -13.88 -7.68 11.75
CA PHE A 13 -13.69 -9.11 11.98
C PHE A 13 -12.20 -9.48 11.97
N VAL A 14 -11.45 -9.07 10.94
CA VAL A 14 -10.00 -9.33 10.85
C VAL A 14 -9.25 -8.69 12.03
N ALA A 15 -9.63 -7.47 12.42
CA ALA A 15 -9.01 -6.79 13.55
C ALA A 15 -9.30 -7.47 14.91
N LYS A 16 -10.42 -8.19 15.03
CA LYS A 16 -10.70 -9.02 16.20
C LYS A 16 -9.93 -10.34 16.19
N ALA A 17 -9.67 -10.90 15.00
CA ALA A 17 -8.97 -12.17 14.82
C ALA A 17 -7.45 -12.04 15.04
N ASP A 18 -6.83 -10.99 14.52
CA ASP A 18 -5.41 -10.67 14.78
C ASP A 18 -5.31 -9.33 15.53
N LYS A 19 -5.41 -9.42 16.85
CA LYS A 19 -5.33 -8.24 17.74
C LYS A 19 -3.93 -7.63 17.81
N GLN A 20 -2.89 -8.40 17.47
CA GLN A 20 -1.50 -7.94 17.57
C GLN A 20 -1.12 -7.12 16.34
N ASN A 21 -1.48 -7.57 15.14
CA ASN A 21 -1.11 -6.90 13.88
C ASN A 21 -2.28 -6.80 12.87
N PRO A 22 -3.41 -6.18 13.25
CA PRO A 22 -4.64 -6.18 12.46
C PRO A 22 -4.44 -5.58 11.06
N ASP A 23 -3.64 -4.51 10.94
CA ASP A 23 -3.38 -3.85 9.65
C ASP A 23 -2.55 -4.76 8.70
N ARG A 24 -1.64 -5.59 9.24
CA ARG A 24 -0.83 -6.55 8.46
C ARG A 24 -1.71 -7.69 7.94
N ALA A 25 -2.56 -8.26 8.81
CA ALA A 25 -3.51 -9.30 8.43
C ALA A 25 -4.50 -8.80 7.37
N MET A 26 -5.01 -7.58 7.52
CA MET A 26 -5.90 -6.97 6.52
C MET A 26 -5.22 -6.81 5.16
N ILE A 27 -3.97 -6.33 5.11
CA ILE A 27 -3.24 -6.22 3.84
C ILE A 27 -2.94 -7.59 3.23
N ALA A 28 -2.57 -8.59 4.02
CA ALA A 28 -2.34 -9.94 3.52
C ALA A 28 -3.59 -10.53 2.83
N ILE A 29 -4.77 -10.32 3.41
CA ILE A 29 -6.02 -10.79 2.79
C ILE A 29 -6.40 -9.97 1.56
N LEU A 30 -6.19 -8.65 1.58
CA LEU A 30 -6.51 -7.79 0.43
C LEU A 30 -5.58 -8.06 -0.75
N THR A 31 -4.31 -8.34 -0.51
CA THR A 31 -3.34 -8.73 -1.55
C THR A 31 -3.64 -10.09 -2.17
N ALA A 32 -4.38 -10.96 -1.47
CA ALA A 32 -4.88 -12.22 -2.04
C ALA A 32 -6.14 -12.05 -2.91
N ARG A 33 -6.83 -10.90 -2.82
CA ARG A 33 -8.09 -10.63 -3.54
C ARG A 33 -7.97 -9.62 -4.66
N TYR A 34 -6.96 -8.77 -4.62
CA TYR A 34 -6.72 -7.70 -5.58
C TYR A 34 -5.32 -7.83 -6.13
N GLU A 35 -5.15 -7.52 -7.41
CA GLU A 35 -3.81 -7.32 -7.95
C GLU A 35 -3.09 -6.20 -7.17
N GLU A 36 -1.78 -6.36 -7.00
CA GLU A 36 -0.99 -5.48 -6.13
C GLU A 36 -1.04 -4.00 -6.56
N LYS A 37 -1.10 -3.75 -7.89
CA LYS A 37 -1.27 -2.42 -8.50
C LYS A 37 -2.61 -1.77 -8.16
N GLU A 38 -3.69 -2.55 -8.24
CA GLU A 38 -5.05 -2.06 -8.01
C GLU A 38 -5.25 -1.71 -6.54
N LEU A 39 -4.77 -2.57 -5.64
CA LEU A 39 -4.81 -2.32 -4.20
C LEU A 39 -4.02 -1.07 -3.83
N ALA A 40 -2.80 -0.93 -4.35
CA ALA A 40 -1.97 0.24 -4.08
C ALA A 40 -2.61 1.54 -4.58
N ALA A 41 -3.19 1.52 -5.78
CA ALA A 41 -3.91 2.66 -6.35
C ALA A 41 -5.17 3.01 -5.54
N MET A 42 -5.97 2.01 -5.17
CA MET A 42 -7.18 2.19 -4.36
C MET A 42 -6.86 2.80 -3.01
N LEU A 43 -5.85 2.29 -2.31
CA LEU A 43 -5.42 2.82 -1.02
C LEU A 43 -4.89 4.25 -1.14
N GLN A 44 -4.14 4.55 -2.21
CA GLN A 44 -3.66 5.91 -2.47
C GLN A 44 -4.83 6.88 -2.70
N ALA A 45 -5.81 6.52 -3.52
CA ALA A 45 -6.98 7.36 -3.79
C ALA A 45 -7.83 7.58 -2.54
N ALA A 46 -8.04 6.53 -1.74
CA ALA A 46 -8.85 6.61 -0.52
C ALA A 46 -8.24 7.45 0.60
N LYS A 47 -6.97 7.84 0.50
CA LYS A 47 -6.34 8.82 1.40
C LYS A 47 -6.85 10.25 1.20
N SER A 48 -7.42 10.55 0.03
CA SER A 48 -7.99 11.86 -0.28
C SER A 48 -9.43 12.03 0.21
N VAL A 49 -10.08 10.95 0.63
CA VAL A 49 -11.48 10.96 1.10
C VAL A 49 -11.51 11.01 2.63
N LYS A 50 -12.14 12.06 3.20
CA LYS A 50 -12.17 12.34 4.65
C LYS A 50 -12.56 11.11 5.50
N GLY A 51 -13.57 10.36 5.08
CA GLY A 51 -14.07 9.18 5.81
C GLY A 51 -13.18 7.94 5.76
N THR A 52 -12.28 7.83 4.77
CA THR A 52 -11.41 6.66 4.59
C THR A 52 -9.94 6.95 4.81
N LYS A 53 -9.55 8.23 4.93
CA LYS A 53 -8.16 8.68 5.03
C LYS A 53 -7.35 7.96 6.10
N LYS A 54 -7.92 7.81 7.31
CA LYS A 54 -7.22 7.19 8.44
C LYS A 54 -6.92 5.72 8.18
N ILE A 55 -7.92 4.93 7.77
CA ILE A 55 -7.74 3.50 7.52
C ILE A 55 -6.89 3.24 6.27
N ALA A 56 -7.11 4.01 5.19
CA ALA A 56 -6.31 3.89 3.97
C ALA A 56 -4.83 4.21 4.23
N SER A 57 -4.52 5.21 5.07
CA SER A 57 -3.14 5.52 5.44
C SER A 57 -2.47 4.41 6.23
N LYS A 58 -3.18 3.77 7.16
CA LYS A 58 -2.66 2.64 7.94
C LYS A 58 -2.37 1.43 7.04
N LEU A 59 -3.37 1.05 6.24
CA LEU A 59 -3.25 -0.06 5.30
C LEU A 59 -2.15 0.17 4.27
N GLN A 60 -2.00 1.39 3.74
CA GLN A 60 -0.93 1.65 2.78
C GLN A 60 0.47 1.61 3.43
N LYS A 61 0.62 2.02 4.70
CA LYS A 61 1.88 1.81 5.44
C LYS A 61 2.17 0.33 5.65
N ALA A 62 1.17 -0.48 5.95
CA ALA A 62 1.33 -1.93 6.07
C ALA A 62 1.71 -2.57 4.72
N GLN A 63 1.11 -2.13 3.61
CA GLN A 63 1.52 -2.52 2.25
C GLN A 63 2.98 -2.17 1.98
N PHE A 64 3.42 -0.96 2.33
CA PHE A 64 4.81 -0.54 2.16
C PHE A 64 5.79 -1.31 3.04
N LYS A 65 5.40 -1.66 4.27
CA LYS A 65 6.21 -2.54 5.10
C LYS A 65 6.36 -3.93 4.48
N MET A 66 5.27 -4.49 3.94
CA MET A 66 5.34 -5.75 3.20
C MET A 66 6.26 -5.66 1.97
N TRP A 67 6.20 -4.55 1.21
CA TRP A 67 7.11 -4.32 0.08
C TRP A 67 8.57 -4.25 0.51
N TRP A 68 8.84 -3.57 1.62
CA TRP A 68 10.17 -3.52 2.20
C TRP A 68 10.68 -4.90 2.61
N ASP A 69 9.84 -5.69 3.29
CA ASP A 69 10.17 -7.05 3.73
C ASP A 69 10.46 -7.97 2.53
N LYS A 70 9.70 -7.80 1.43
CA LYS A 70 9.91 -8.48 0.13
C LYS A 70 11.07 -7.90 -0.70
N LYS A 71 11.81 -6.94 -0.17
CA LYS A 71 12.94 -6.25 -0.84
C LYS A 71 12.58 -5.50 -2.12
N ILE A 72 11.32 -5.07 -2.27
CA ILE A 72 10.87 -4.27 -3.41
C ILE A 72 11.46 -2.87 -3.30
N ARG A 73 12.32 -2.51 -4.25
CA ARG A 73 12.95 -1.18 -4.31
C ARG A 73 11.98 -0.14 -4.87
N PRO A 74 12.13 1.15 -4.54
CA PRO A 74 11.30 2.19 -5.14
C PRO A 74 11.35 2.19 -6.68
N GLY A 75 12.50 1.90 -7.29
CA GLY A 75 12.62 1.82 -8.75
C GLY A 75 11.71 0.75 -9.39
N ALA A 76 11.46 -0.35 -8.68
CA ALA A 76 10.62 -1.46 -9.13
C ALA A 76 9.13 -1.15 -9.09
N VAL A 77 8.68 -0.15 -8.31
CA VAL A 77 7.23 0.11 -8.14
C VAL A 77 6.57 0.46 -9.47
N ILE A 78 7.20 1.28 -10.31
CA ILE A 78 6.56 1.74 -11.55
C ILE A 78 6.51 0.61 -12.60
N GLY A 79 7.62 -0.12 -12.78
CA GLY A 79 7.74 -1.19 -13.78
C GLY A 79 7.10 -2.49 -13.31
N ASP A 80 7.54 -3.02 -12.17
CA ASP A 80 7.23 -4.39 -11.75
C ASP A 80 5.84 -4.49 -11.12
N ILE A 81 5.44 -3.50 -10.31
CA ILE A 81 4.11 -3.51 -9.68
C ILE A 81 3.06 -2.97 -10.63
N PHE A 82 3.30 -1.80 -11.23
CA PHE A 82 2.28 -1.13 -12.05
C PHE A 82 2.34 -1.50 -13.54
N GLY A 83 3.34 -2.25 -14.01
CA GLY A 83 3.49 -2.61 -15.43
C GLY A 83 3.69 -1.40 -16.35
N ALA A 84 4.06 -0.24 -15.81
CA ALA A 84 4.11 1.01 -16.56
C ALA A 84 5.51 1.23 -17.15
N GLY A 85 5.60 1.34 -18.48
CA GLY A 85 6.83 1.67 -19.19
C GLY A 85 7.32 3.12 -18.97
N PRO A 86 8.55 3.43 -19.42
CA PRO A 86 9.08 4.79 -19.40
C PRO A 86 8.15 5.75 -20.18
N GLY A 87 7.60 6.76 -19.51
CA GLY A 87 6.74 7.79 -20.12
C GLY A 87 5.24 7.67 -19.85
N THR A 88 4.72 6.50 -19.46
CA THR A 88 3.26 6.29 -19.23
C THR A 88 2.79 6.64 -17.82
N SER A 89 3.72 7.03 -16.93
CA SER A 89 3.43 7.32 -15.51
C SER A 89 3.12 8.80 -15.20
N ARG A 90 2.93 9.68 -16.20
CA ARG A 90 2.42 11.05 -15.97
C ARG A 90 0.92 10.99 -15.66
N GLY A 91 0.56 11.40 -14.44
CA GLY A 91 -0.85 11.49 -13.99
C GLY A 91 -1.42 10.18 -13.44
N THR A 92 -0.63 9.11 -13.35
CA THR A 92 -1.11 7.81 -12.85
C THR A 92 -0.88 7.64 -11.34
N SER A 93 -1.74 6.84 -10.71
CA SER A 93 -1.60 6.41 -9.32
C SER A 93 -0.22 5.79 -9.01
N ALA A 94 0.46 5.20 -10.01
CA ALA A 94 1.79 4.61 -9.88
C ALA A 94 2.83 5.61 -9.35
N ARG A 95 2.84 6.84 -9.87
CA ARG A 95 3.82 7.86 -9.44
C ARG A 95 3.55 8.32 -8.01
N ASP A 96 2.28 8.48 -7.64
CA ASP A 96 1.92 8.93 -6.30
C ASP A 96 2.18 7.84 -5.26
N VAL A 97 1.92 6.59 -5.61
CA VAL A 97 2.29 5.42 -4.80
C VAL A 97 3.80 5.33 -4.65
N TRP A 98 4.57 5.50 -5.74
CA TRP A 98 6.04 5.54 -5.70
C TRP A 98 6.57 6.65 -4.76
N ARG A 99 6.05 7.88 -4.89
CA ARG A 99 6.40 9.00 -4.00
C ARG A 99 6.08 8.68 -2.54
N ALA A 100 4.89 8.13 -2.29
CA ALA A 100 4.46 7.75 -0.95
C ALA A 100 5.33 6.64 -0.35
N TYR A 101 5.75 5.66 -1.16
CA TYR A 101 6.64 4.58 -0.71
C TYR A 101 8.04 5.12 -0.38
N LYS A 102 8.63 5.96 -1.25
CA LYS A 102 9.90 6.64 -0.95
C LYS A 102 9.84 7.45 0.34
N LYS A 103 8.74 8.19 0.54
CA LYS A 103 8.52 8.95 1.76
C LYS A 103 8.45 8.03 2.98
N PHE A 104 7.69 6.92 2.90
CA PHE A 104 7.63 5.94 3.97
C PHE A 104 9.01 5.40 4.34
N LEU A 105 9.84 5.02 3.37
CA LEU A 105 11.20 4.53 3.64
C LEU A 105 12.05 5.59 4.36
N LYS A 106 12.00 6.85 3.89
CA LYS A 106 12.69 7.97 4.52
C LYS A 106 12.22 8.21 5.96
N ASP A 107 10.91 8.29 6.17
CA ASP A 107 10.30 8.56 7.48
C ASP A 107 10.62 7.45 8.50
N ASN A 108 10.86 6.22 8.04
CA ASN A 108 11.21 5.07 8.88
C ASN A 108 12.71 4.75 8.90
N LYS A 109 13.57 5.60 8.30
CA LYS A 109 15.03 5.39 8.19
C LYS A 109 15.41 4.03 7.57
N LEU A 110 14.58 3.54 6.65
CA LEU A 110 14.81 2.29 5.92
C LEU A 110 15.59 2.58 4.64
N SER A 111 16.77 1.99 4.49
CA SER A 111 17.57 2.08 3.27
C SER A 111 17.96 0.71 2.78
N PHE A 112 17.79 0.47 1.49
CA PHE A 112 18.40 -0.67 0.83
C PHE A 112 19.90 -0.39 0.80
N GLY A 113 20.62 -0.80 1.84
CA GLY A 113 22.05 -0.56 1.97
C GLY A 113 22.78 -0.95 0.68
N TYR A 114 23.53 -0.02 0.12
CA TYR A 114 24.49 -0.35 -0.92
C TYR A 114 25.63 -1.09 -0.22
N LYS A 115 25.91 -2.33 -0.64
CA LYS A 115 27.32 -2.74 -0.67
C LYS A 115 27.89 -2.02 -1.89
N VAL A 116 28.69 -0.99 -1.61
CA VAL A 116 29.66 -0.47 -2.58
C VAL A 116 30.65 -1.60 -2.87
#